data_AF-A0A6A7SG89-F1
#
_entry.id   AF-A0A6A7SG89-F1
#
_cell.length_a   1.000
_cell.length_b   1.000
_cell.length_c   1.000
_cell.angle_alpha   90.00
_cell.angle_beta   90.00
_cell.angle_gamma   90.00
#
_symmetry.space_group_name_H-M   'P 1'
#
loop_
_entity.id
_entity.type
_entity.pdbx_description
1 polymer ?
#
loop_
_entity_poly.entity_id
_entity_poly.type
_entity_poly.pdbx_seq_one_letter_code
_entity_poly.pdbx_strand_id
1 'polypeptide(L)'
;MATPPLTAHNPEGTRLPAVRVSDRVAVEYPIGHRRRRDEGIPVLKDKFERSLATRFAPKQAGRILDACGERERLEAMPVHEFVDLWAL
;
A
#
# COMPACT_ATOMS: atom_id res chain seq x y z
N MET A 1 39.71 16.16 0.63
CA MET A 1 40.09 15.62 -0.69
C MET A 1 38.80 15.41 -1.47
N ALA A 2 38.55 16.22 -2.51
CA ALA A 2 37.30 16.18 -3.28
C ALA A 2 37.42 15.13 -4.41
N THR A 3 36.49 14.18 -4.45
CA THR A 3 36.40 13.17 -5.52
C THR A 3 35.94 13.82 -6.82
N PRO A 4 36.60 13.58 -7.98
CA PRO A 4 36.18 14.18 -9.24
C PRO A 4 34.86 13.54 -9.74
N PRO A 5 34.05 14.27 -10.52
CA PRO A 5 32.83 13.70 -11.10
C PRO A 5 33.19 12.64 -12.15
N LEU A 6 32.47 11.52 -12.11
CA LEU A 6 32.62 10.42 -13.06
C LEU A 6 32.10 10.87 -14.44
N THR A 7 32.99 11.33 -15.31
CA THR A 7 32.61 11.64 -16.71
C THR A 7 32.44 10.33 -17.47
N ALA A 8 31.22 9.81 -17.51
CA ALA A 8 30.85 8.71 -18.39
C ALA A 8 31.01 9.16 -19.85
N HIS A 9 32.06 8.68 -20.53
CA HIS A 9 32.25 8.87 -21.96
C HIS A 9 31.60 7.69 -22.70
N ASN A 10 30.60 7.98 -23.53
CA ASN A 10 30.06 7.04 -24.52
C ASN A 10 30.90 7.17 -25.82
N PRO A 11 31.31 6.08 -26.50
CA PRO A 11 32.17 6.14 -27.68
C PRO A 11 31.66 6.94 -28.91
N GLU A 12 30.40 7.39 -28.94
CA GLU A 12 29.79 7.98 -30.17
C GLU A 12 29.51 9.49 -30.14
N GLY A 13 30.08 10.26 -29.21
CA GLY A 13 30.16 11.74 -29.32
C GLY A 13 28.83 12.52 -29.39
N THR A 14 27.67 11.87 -29.34
CA THR A 14 26.37 12.53 -29.42
C THR A 14 25.93 12.95 -28.03
N ARG A 15 25.98 14.27 -27.78
CA ARG A 15 25.51 14.89 -26.54
C ARG A 15 23.98 14.76 -26.48
N LEU A 16 23.49 13.79 -25.70
CA LEU A 16 22.07 13.70 -25.35
C LEU A 16 21.64 15.04 -24.70
N PRO A 17 20.41 15.53 -24.95
CA PRO A 17 19.93 16.77 -24.33
C PRO A 17 19.98 16.66 -22.81
N ALA A 18 20.17 17.78 -22.12
CA ALA A 18 20.23 17.82 -20.66
C ALA A 18 18.87 17.44 -20.06
N VAL A 19 18.64 16.15 -19.84
CA VAL A 19 17.45 15.62 -19.16
C VAL A 19 17.65 15.77 -17.66
N ARG A 20 16.68 16.37 -16.97
CA ARG A 20 16.65 16.41 -15.51
C ARG A 20 16.40 14.98 -15.00
N VAL A 21 17.36 14.43 -14.28
CA VAL A 21 17.23 13.13 -13.60
C VAL A 21 16.80 13.41 -12.15
N SER A 22 15.81 12.68 -11.65
CA SER A 22 15.44 12.75 -10.23
C SER A 22 16.53 12.12 -9.36
N ASP A 23 16.59 12.52 -8.09
CA ASP A 23 17.46 11.87 -7.13
C ASP A 23 17.13 10.38 -7.00
N ARG A 24 18.16 9.58 -6.69
CA ARG A 24 17.99 8.15 -6.48
C ARG A 24 17.29 7.93 -5.14
N VAL A 25 16.05 7.45 -5.19
CA VAL A 25 15.28 7.04 -4.00
C VAL A 25 15.52 5.55 -3.74
N ALA A 26 16.01 5.21 -2.55
CA ALA A 26 16.10 3.84 -2.07
C ALA A 26 14.87 3.52 -1.20
N VAL A 27 14.35 2.30 -1.35
CA VAL A 27 13.27 1.76 -0.50
C VAL A 27 13.71 0.38 -0.02
N GLU A 28 14.27 0.34 1.18
CA GLU A 28 14.84 -0.87 1.77
C GLU A 28 13.76 -1.87 2.20
N TYR A 29 12.59 -1.37 2.61
CA TYR A 29 11.45 -2.18 3.00
C TYR A 29 10.17 -1.73 2.30
N PRO A 30 9.48 -2.61 1.56
CA PRO A 30 8.19 -2.26 0.96
C PRO A 30 7.16 -1.96 2.05
N ILE A 31 6.11 -1.21 1.69
CA ILE A 31 5.08 -0.78 2.66
C ILE A 31 4.38 -1.94 3.39
N GLY A 32 4.29 -3.11 2.75
CA GLY A 32 3.71 -4.32 3.34
C GLY A 32 4.64 -5.06 4.31
N HIS A 33 5.89 -4.62 4.49
CA HIS A 33 6.87 -5.29 5.33
C HIS A 33 6.57 -5.09 6.82
N ARG A 34 6.91 -6.08 7.67
CA ARG A 34 6.64 -6.04 9.13
C ARG A 34 7.18 -4.78 9.81
N ARG A 35 8.36 -4.31 9.39
CA ARG A 35 9.02 -3.11 9.95
C ARG A 35 8.30 -1.79 9.66
N ARG A 36 7.36 -1.77 8.71
CA ARG A 36 6.59 -0.58 8.32
C ARG A 36 5.10 -0.77 8.62
N ARG A 37 4.73 -1.62 9.58
CA ARG A 37 3.31 -1.88 9.91
C ARG A 37 2.57 -0.63 10.36
N ASP A 38 3.23 0.28 11.08
CA ASP A 38 2.60 1.53 11.53
C ASP A 38 2.18 2.41 10.33
N GLU A 39 2.98 2.44 9.27
CA GLU A 39 2.65 3.10 7.99
C GLU A 39 1.74 2.25 7.09
N GLY A 40 1.86 0.93 7.18
CA GLY A 40 1.22 -0.04 6.29
C GLY A 40 -0.22 -0.40 6.66
N ILE A 41 -0.55 -0.39 7.95
CA ILE A 41 -1.92 -0.70 8.42
C ILE A 41 -2.93 0.36 7.95
N PRO A 42 -2.67 1.68 8.03
CA PRO A 42 -3.58 2.68 7.49
C PRO A 42 -3.88 2.46 6.00
N VAL A 43 -2.85 2.28 5.17
CA VAL A 43 -3.06 2.06 3.73
C VAL A 43 -3.78 0.73 3.43
N LEU A 44 -3.64 -0.27 4.30
CA LEU A 44 -4.36 -1.54 4.19
C LEU A 44 -5.84 -1.36 4.53
N LYS A 45 -6.17 -0.60 5.56
CA LYS A 45 -7.56 -0.24 5.91
C LYS A 45 -8.22 0.52 4.78
N ASP A 46 -7.58 1.57 4.26
CA ASP A 46 -8.13 2.33 3.14
C ASP A 46 -8.33 1.47 1.89
N LYS A 47 -7.39 0.55 1.61
CA LYS A 47 -7.53 -0.42 0.51
C LYS A 47 -8.76 -1.29 0.72
N PHE A 48 -8.96 -1.81 1.92
CA PHE A 48 -10.07 -2.67 2.26
C PHE A 48 -11.42 -1.95 2.10
N GLU A 49 -11.54 -0.74 2.64
CA GLU A 49 -12.74 0.11 2.50
C GLU A 49 -13.08 0.36 1.02
N ARG A 50 -12.09 0.77 0.22
CA ARG A 50 -12.27 0.97 -1.23
C ARG A 50 -12.71 -0.32 -1.94
N SER A 51 -12.15 -1.47 -1.56
CA SER A 51 -12.52 -2.76 -2.14
C SER A 51 -13.94 -3.19 -1.77
N LEU A 52 -14.42 -2.91 -0.56
CA LEU A 52 -15.81 -3.21 -0.18
C LEU A 52 -16.80 -2.35 -0.96
N ALA A 53 -16.48 -1.07 -1.15
CA ALA A 53 -17.33 -0.12 -1.85
C ALA A 53 -17.58 -0.48 -3.33
N THR A 54 -16.74 -1.33 -3.94
CA THR A 54 -16.97 -1.78 -5.33
C THR A 54 -18.03 -2.87 -5.45
N ARG A 55 -18.34 -3.59 -4.36
CA ARG A 55 -19.21 -4.78 -4.40
C ARG A 55 -20.45 -4.71 -3.54
N PHE A 56 -20.40 -3.97 -2.44
CA PHE A 56 -21.46 -3.92 -1.43
C PHE A 56 -22.07 -2.53 -1.31
N ALA A 57 -23.37 -2.48 -1.03
CA ALA A 57 -24.04 -1.21 -0.71
C ALA A 57 -23.44 -0.60 0.57
N PRO A 58 -23.45 0.74 0.75
CA PRO A 58 -22.78 1.40 1.87
C PRO A 58 -23.14 0.84 3.24
N LYS A 59 -24.41 0.47 3.44
CA LYS A 59 -24.89 -0.14 4.70
C LYS A 59 -24.24 -1.49 4.99
N GLN A 60 -24.09 -2.35 3.98
CA GLN A 60 -23.48 -3.66 4.15
C GLN A 60 -21.97 -3.56 4.29
N ALA A 61 -21.32 -2.71 3.49
CA ALA A 61 -19.89 -2.41 3.63
C ALA A 61 -19.56 -1.89 5.04
N GLY A 62 -20.39 -0.99 5.60
CA GLY A 62 -20.25 -0.51 6.97
C GLY A 62 -20.31 -1.64 8.01
N ARG A 63 -21.30 -2.54 7.90
CA ARG A 63 -21.41 -3.70 8.81
C ARG A 63 -20.17 -4.60 8.77
N ILE A 64 -19.60 -4.84 7.59
CA ILE A 64 -18.38 -5.63 7.41
C ILE A 64 -17.18 -4.90 8.05
N LEU A 65 -17.05 -3.59 7.81
CA LEU A 65 -15.99 -2.77 8.39
C LEU A 65 -16.03 -2.75 9.91
N ASP A 66 -17.22 -2.56 10.49
CA ASP A 66 -17.40 -2.54 11.94
C ASP A 66 -17.05 -3.89 12.56
N ALA A 67 -17.43 -5.00 11.91
CA ALA A 67 -17.08 -6.34 12.37
C ALA A 67 -15.56 -6.58 12.33
N CYS A 68 -14.88 -6.14 11.27
CA CYS A 68 -13.42 -6.31 11.13
C CYS A 68 -12.59 -5.29 11.94
N GLY A 69 -13.18 -4.17 12.36
CA GLY A 69 -12.49 -3.08 13.07
C GLY A 69 -12.23 -3.36 14.56
N GLU A 70 -13.03 -4.23 15.17
CA GLU A 70 -12.96 -4.57 16.59
C GLU A 70 -12.53 -6.03 16.78
N ARG A 71 -11.29 -6.22 17.22
CA ARG A 71 -10.68 -7.55 17.34
C ARG A 71 -11.47 -8.50 18.23
N GLU A 72 -11.81 -8.08 19.44
CA GLU A 72 -12.51 -8.93 20.42
C GLU A 72 -13.88 -9.34 19.92
N ARG A 73 -14.60 -8.41 19.29
CA ARG A 73 -15.90 -8.66 18.67
C ARG A 73 -15.79 -9.65 17.51
N LEU A 74 -14.77 -9.51 16.66
CA LEU A 74 -14.52 -10.42 15.55
C LEU A 74 -14.18 -11.83 16.03
N GLU A 75 -13.30 -11.95 17.03
CA GLU A 75 -12.88 -13.23 17.60
C GLU A 75 -14.03 -13.96 18.31
N ALA A 76 -14.99 -13.23 18.88
CA ALA A 76 -16.19 -13.79 19.50
C ALA A 76 -17.33 -14.12 18.51
N MET A 77 -17.28 -13.62 17.28
CA MET A 77 -18.35 -13.80 16.30
C MET A 77 -18.41 -15.25 15.79
N PRO A 78 -19.59 -15.90 15.80
CA PRO A 78 -19.75 -17.20 15.16
C PRO A 78 -19.40 -17.12 13.66
N VAL A 79 -18.67 -18.13 13.17
CA VAL A 79 -18.16 -18.12 11.78
C VAL A 79 -19.29 -17.98 10.75
N HIS A 80 -20.43 -18.63 10.96
CA HIS A 80 -21.56 -18.53 10.04
C HIS A 80 -22.12 -17.09 9.98
N GLU A 81 -22.27 -16.43 11.12
CA GLU A 81 -22.71 -15.02 11.16
C GLU A 81 -21.72 -14.09 10.47
N PHE A 82 -20.42 -14.34 10.61
CA PHE A 82 -19.40 -13.57 9.91
C PHE A 82 -19.52 -13.74 8.40
N VAL A 83 -19.67 -14.97 7.91
CA VAL A 83 -19.79 -15.27 6.47
C VAL A 83 -21.07 -14.68 5.90
N ASP A 84 -22.17 -14.68 6.65
CA ASP A 84 -23.44 -14.07 6.24
C ASP A 84 -23.35 -12.57 5.97
N LEU A 85 -22.37 -11.86 6.56
CA LEU A 85 -22.12 -10.44 6.24
C LEU A 85 -21.70 -10.22 4.78
N TRP A 86 -21.15 -11.25 4.12
CA TRP A 86 -20.60 -11.20 2.76
C TRP A 86 -21.53 -11.76 1.69
N ALA A 87 -22.68 -12.30 2.09
CA ALA A 87 -23.70 -12.79 1.16
C ALA A 87 -24.32 -11.62 0.39
N LEU A 88 -24.68 -11.86 -0.88
CA LEU A 88 -25.28 -10.88 -1.78
C LEU A 88 -26.79 -11.05 -1.90
#